data_AF-X0YZ66-F1
#
_entry.id   AF-X0YZ66-F1
#
_cell.length_a   1.000
_cell.length_b   1.000
_cell.length_c   1.000
_cell.angle_alpha   90.00
_cell.angle_beta   90.00
_cell.angle_gamma   90.00
#
_symmetry.space_group_name_H-M   'P 1'
#
loop_
_entity.id
_entity.type
_entity.pdbx_description
1 polymer ?
#
loop_
_entity_poly.entity_id
_entity_poly.type
_entity_poly.pdbx_seq_one_letter_code
_entity_poly.pdbx_strand_id
1 'polypeptide(L)'
;MIKISLTTRIRGLQIKDGDIGVLQLGTDAVETVKIKDKNVTLTKLEDGTEAYIIVVGDDSVPAYKAVSGDITIDKLGAVAIGATKVTDAMMNDDVATGLAGDGLSDTTGVIDLDLNELTAAVVAVANDSIAFIDSDGNVSRKESIADLATAMAGVGITATAGVLAADAVSDNIIEGDIQLEDHTATCDSAETEFTLSNTPLANSLDVYLNGMRQPEGSGEAFTLAGDVITFATAPDTTDDLYIRY
;
A
#
# COMPACT_ATOMS: atom_id res chain seq x y z
N MET A 1 -101.00 11.44 -16.95
CA MET A 1 -99.80 10.76 -16.40
C MET A 1 -99.49 9.57 -17.30
N ILE A 2 -98.43 9.65 -18.10
CA ILE A 2 -97.99 8.51 -18.92
C ILE A 2 -97.21 7.58 -17.99
N LYS A 3 -97.77 6.40 -17.75
CA LYS A 3 -97.12 5.32 -16.99
C LYS A 3 -96.10 4.67 -17.91
N ILE A 4 -94.80 4.95 -17.71
CA ILE A 4 -93.74 4.24 -18.42
C ILE A 4 -93.68 2.81 -17.86
N SER A 5 -93.93 1.82 -18.71
CA SER A 5 -93.82 0.39 -18.36
C SER A 5 -92.34 -0.01 -18.34
N LEU A 6 -91.85 -0.48 -17.19
CA LEU A 6 -90.45 -0.90 -16.95
C LEU A 6 -90.04 -2.19 -17.70
N THR A 7 -90.90 -2.74 -18.56
CA THR A 7 -90.63 -3.94 -19.37
C THR A 7 -89.91 -3.67 -20.69
N THR A 8 -89.63 -2.41 -21.04
CA THR A 8 -88.94 -2.07 -22.30
C THR A 8 -87.54 -1.52 -22.00
N ARG A 9 -86.52 -2.00 -22.72
CA ARG A 9 -85.14 -1.48 -22.64
C ARG A 9 -85.16 0.05 -22.76
N ILE A 10 -84.59 0.72 -21.78
CA ILE A 10 -84.38 2.18 -21.82
C ILE A 10 -83.42 2.49 -22.97
N ARG A 11 -83.80 3.39 -23.90
CA ARG A 11 -83.02 3.80 -25.08
C ARG A 11 -83.02 5.33 -25.20
N GLY A 12 -81.85 5.95 -25.37
CA GLY A 12 -81.72 7.41 -25.55
C GLY A 12 -81.87 8.22 -24.25
N LEU A 13 -82.21 9.51 -24.34
CA LEU A 13 -82.35 10.49 -23.23
C LEU A 13 -83.57 10.22 -22.30
N GLN A 14 -83.82 8.96 -21.94
CA GLN A 14 -84.88 8.56 -21.01
C GLN A 14 -84.41 8.54 -19.54
N ILE A 15 -83.12 8.76 -19.33
CA ILE A 15 -82.46 8.92 -18.03
C ILE A 15 -82.00 10.38 -18.02
N LYS A 16 -82.49 11.18 -17.08
CA LYS A 16 -81.99 12.54 -16.89
C LYS A 16 -80.62 12.47 -16.23
N ASP A 17 -79.82 13.51 -16.40
CA ASP A 17 -78.55 13.63 -15.69
C ASP A 17 -78.77 13.51 -14.17
N GLY A 18 -77.92 12.71 -13.50
CA GLY A 18 -78.07 12.39 -12.08
C GLY A 18 -79.12 11.33 -11.70
N ASP A 19 -79.92 10.79 -12.64
CA ASP A 19 -80.91 9.73 -12.32
C ASP A 19 -80.26 8.38 -11.96
N ILE A 20 -78.98 8.18 -12.26
CA ILE A 20 -78.19 6.99 -11.86
C ILE A 20 -77.32 7.34 -10.66
N GLY A 21 -77.87 7.15 -9.45
CA GLY A 21 -77.14 7.25 -8.20
C GLY A 21 -76.77 5.87 -7.62
N VAL A 22 -76.29 5.85 -6.37
CA VAL A 22 -75.87 4.64 -5.65
C VAL A 22 -76.99 3.60 -5.53
N LEU A 23 -78.27 4.02 -5.50
CA LEU A 23 -79.41 3.11 -5.34
C LEU A 23 -79.79 2.38 -6.63
N GLN A 24 -79.48 2.97 -7.79
CA GLN A 24 -79.79 2.42 -9.12
C GLN A 24 -78.71 1.45 -9.60
N LEU A 25 -77.51 1.52 -9.03
CA LEU A 25 -76.47 0.50 -9.18
C LEU A 25 -76.62 -0.51 -8.02
N GLY A 26 -77.21 -1.67 -8.29
CA GLY A 26 -77.27 -2.74 -7.29
C GLY A 26 -75.88 -3.23 -6.85
N THR A 27 -75.83 -4.06 -5.80
CA THR A 27 -74.60 -4.77 -5.40
C THR A 27 -74.03 -5.54 -6.60
N ASP A 28 -72.72 -5.42 -6.83
CA ASP A 28 -72.00 -6.02 -7.96
C ASP A 28 -72.58 -5.66 -9.33
N ALA A 29 -73.32 -4.56 -9.45
CA ALA A 29 -73.90 -4.15 -10.72
C ALA A 29 -72.84 -3.73 -11.74
N VAL A 30 -71.61 -3.39 -11.35
CA VAL A 30 -70.50 -3.04 -12.25
C VAL A 30 -69.40 -4.10 -12.15
N GLU A 31 -69.47 -5.10 -13.03
CA GLU A 31 -68.48 -6.17 -13.16
C GLU A 31 -67.54 -5.90 -14.34
N THR A 32 -66.51 -6.72 -14.48
CA THR A 32 -65.52 -6.63 -15.57
C THR A 32 -66.16 -6.55 -16.95
N VAL A 33 -67.24 -7.30 -17.23
CA VAL A 33 -67.93 -7.26 -18.54
C VAL A 33 -68.58 -5.90 -18.86
N LYS A 34 -68.91 -5.11 -17.83
CA LYS A 34 -69.55 -3.78 -17.95
C LYS A 34 -68.50 -2.66 -18.01
N ILE A 35 -67.25 -2.96 -17.65
CA ILE A 35 -66.08 -2.09 -17.83
C ILE A 35 -65.39 -2.54 -19.11
N LYS A 36 -65.57 -1.80 -20.21
CA LYS A 36 -64.77 -2.09 -21.42
C LYS A 36 -63.27 -1.99 -21.10
N ASP A 37 -62.45 -2.83 -21.71
CA ASP A 37 -60.99 -2.77 -21.57
C ASP A 37 -60.49 -1.33 -21.78
N LYS A 38 -59.58 -0.89 -20.90
CA LYS A 38 -59.00 0.48 -20.89
C LYS A 38 -59.97 1.62 -20.52
N ASN A 39 -61.24 1.35 -20.18
CA ASN A 39 -62.15 2.42 -19.73
C ASN A 39 -61.81 2.97 -18.33
N VAL A 40 -61.11 2.21 -17.48
CA VAL A 40 -60.50 2.68 -16.23
C VAL A 40 -59.01 2.85 -16.48
N THR A 41 -58.56 4.10 -16.60
CA THR A 41 -57.15 4.48 -16.73
C THR A 41 -56.60 4.83 -15.36
N LEU A 42 -55.28 4.90 -15.19
CA LEU A 42 -54.67 5.29 -13.91
C LEU A 42 -55.19 6.66 -13.41
N THR A 43 -55.43 7.62 -14.31
CA THR A 43 -56.04 8.93 -14.02
C THR A 43 -57.51 8.88 -13.55
N LYS A 44 -58.17 7.71 -13.67
CA LYS A 44 -59.55 7.49 -13.21
C LYS A 44 -59.59 6.71 -11.88
N LEU A 45 -58.44 6.28 -11.38
CA LEU A 45 -58.26 5.80 -10.01
C LEU A 45 -57.80 7.02 -9.20
N GLU A 46 -58.28 7.19 -7.96
CA GLU A 46 -57.95 8.34 -7.11
C GLU A 46 -56.43 8.58 -7.05
N ASP A 47 -55.98 9.82 -7.31
CA ASP A 47 -54.57 10.12 -7.55
C ASP A 47 -53.70 9.68 -6.35
N GLY A 48 -52.79 8.74 -6.59
CA GLY A 48 -51.72 8.45 -5.63
C GLY A 48 -50.85 9.70 -5.42
N THR A 49 -50.36 9.92 -4.20
CA THR A 49 -49.37 10.97 -3.92
C THR A 49 -48.04 10.65 -4.60
N GLU A 50 -47.17 11.66 -4.78
CA GLU A 50 -45.90 11.52 -5.52
C GLU A 50 -45.06 10.34 -4.97
N ALA A 51 -44.51 9.52 -5.89
CA ALA A 51 -43.72 8.30 -5.63
C ALA A 51 -44.47 7.04 -5.17
N TYR A 52 -45.80 7.04 -5.15
CA TYR A 52 -46.56 5.85 -4.78
C TYR A 52 -46.66 4.89 -5.96
N ILE A 53 -46.48 3.59 -5.70
CA ILE A 53 -46.70 2.52 -6.68
C ILE A 53 -47.99 1.78 -6.30
N ILE A 54 -48.71 1.27 -7.30
CA ILE A 54 -49.83 0.36 -7.07
C ILE A 54 -49.24 -1.00 -6.70
N VAL A 55 -49.39 -1.39 -5.44
CA VAL A 55 -49.04 -2.72 -4.94
C VAL A 55 -50.31 -3.44 -4.50
N VAL A 56 -50.25 -4.77 -4.46
CA VAL A 56 -51.33 -5.58 -3.88
C VAL A 56 -51.20 -5.53 -2.36
N GLY A 57 -52.23 -5.03 -1.67
CA GLY A 57 -52.28 -5.01 -0.21
C GLY A 57 -52.51 -6.38 0.42
N ASP A 58 -52.55 -6.42 1.75
CA ASP A 58 -52.91 -7.59 2.57
C ASP A 58 -54.27 -8.21 2.20
N ASP A 59 -55.23 -7.38 1.82
CA ASP A 59 -56.57 -7.81 1.39
C ASP A 59 -56.67 -8.19 -0.10
N SER A 60 -55.56 -8.35 -0.81
CA SER A 60 -55.52 -8.62 -2.27
C SER A 60 -56.13 -7.52 -3.16
N VAL A 61 -56.34 -6.31 -2.61
CA VAL A 61 -56.85 -5.14 -3.34
C VAL A 61 -55.68 -4.25 -3.79
N PRO A 62 -55.61 -3.85 -5.07
CA PRO A 62 -54.61 -2.88 -5.53
C PRO A 62 -54.80 -1.52 -4.84
N ALA A 63 -53.73 -0.99 -4.24
CA ALA A 63 -53.74 0.32 -3.60
C ALA A 63 -52.44 1.08 -3.87
N TYR A 64 -52.53 2.41 -3.95
CA TYR A 64 -51.35 3.26 -3.97
C TYR A 64 -50.68 3.21 -2.59
N LYS A 65 -49.41 2.79 -2.56
CA LYS A 65 -48.60 2.77 -1.35
C LYS A 65 -47.24 3.39 -1.62
N ALA A 66 -46.72 4.08 -0.59
CA ALA A 66 -45.30 4.40 -0.55
C ALA A 66 -44.51 3.09 -0.45
N VAL A 67 -43.62 2.83 -1.41
CA VAL A 67 -42.63 1.77 -1.26
C VAL A 67 -41.59 2.27 -0.26
N SER A 68 -41.48 1.59 0.88
CA SER A 68 -40.61 1.97 1.99
C SER A 68 -40.14 0.74 2.76
N GLY A 69 -39.09 0.90 3.56
CA GLY A 69 -38.40 -0.20 4.25
C GLY A 69 -37.10 -0.54 3.55
N ASP A 70 -37.12 -1.55 2.68
CA ASP A 70 -35.92 -2.05 2.01
C ASP A 70 -35.50 -1.18 0.82
N ILE A 71 -36.51 -0.73 0.07
CA ILE A 71 -36.37 0.17 -1.07
C ILE A 71 -37.25 1.38 -0.80
N THR A 72 -36.75 2.57 -1.10
CA THR A 72 -37.50 3.82 -1.13
C THR A 72 -37.41 4.43 -2.53
N ILE A 73 -38.51 4.96 -3.03
CA ILE A 73 -38.55 5.70 -4.30
C ILE A 73 -38.99 7.12 -3.97
N ASP A 74 -38.24 8.11 -4.43
CA ASP A 74 -38.59 9.52 -4.21
C ASP A 74 -39.51 10.06 -5.32
N LYS A 75 -39.98 11.29 -5.11
CA LYS A 75 -40.88 11.99 -6.04
C LYS A 75 -40.27 12.31 -7.41
N LEU A 76 -38.96 12.21 -7.55
CA LEU A 76 -38.22 12.38 -8.80
C LEU A 76 -37.88 11.02 -9.46
N GLY A 77 -38.27 9.91 -8.83
CA GLY A 77 -37.98 8.56 -9.30
C GLY A 77 -36.62 8.02 -8.87
N ALA A 78 -35.89 8.70 -7.99
CA ALA A 78 -34.64 8.19 -7.45
C ALA A 78 -34.92 7.00 -6.53
N VAL A 79 -34.19 5.91 -6.74
CA VAL A 79 -34.28 4.70 -5.92
C VAL A 79 -33.17 4.72 -4.89
N ALA A 80 -33.54 4.65 -3.61
CA ALA A 80 -32.63 4.39 -2.52
C ALA A 80 -32.86 2.97 -1.98
N ILE A 81 -31.78 2.25 -1.73
CA ILE A 81 -31.80 0.94 -1.10
C ILE A 81 -31.25 1.12 0.32
N GLY A 82 -31.95 0.57 1.32
CA GLY A 82 -31.52 0.64 2.71
C GLY A 82 -30.17 -0.05 2.92
N ALA A 83 -29.45 0.34 3.97
CA ALA A 83 -28.26 -0.38 4.39
C ALA A 83 -28.58 -1.87 4.61
N THR A 84 -27.66 -2.75 4.22
CA THR A 84 -27.76 -4.23 4.33
C THR A 84 -28.92 -4.90 3.59
N LYS A 85 -29.67 -4.16 2.76
CA LYS A 85 -30.78 -4.71 1.96
C LYS A 85 -30.34 -5.40 0.68
N VAL A 86 -29.13 -5.07 0.23
CA VAL A 86 -28.37 -5.86 -0.73
C VAL A 86 -27.30 -6.58 0.07
N THR A 87 -27.40 -7.91 0.11
CA THR A 87 -26.39 -8.77 0.72
C THR A 87 -25.43 -9.27 -0.34
N ASP A 88 -24.30 -9.82 0.07
CA ASP A 88 -23.31 -10.39 -0.86
C ASP A 88 -23.89 -11.53 -1.69
N ALA A 89 -24.90 -12.25 -1.18
CA ALA A 89 -25.61 -13.29 -1.94
C ALA A 89 -26.59 -12.72 -3.00
N MET A 90 -26.97 -11.45 -2.89
CA MET A 90 -27.82 -10.75 -3.86
C MET A 90 -27.00 -10.03 -4.92
N MET A 91 -25.77 -9.64 -4.58
CA MET A 91 -24.77 -9.25 -5.56
C MET A 91 -24.18 -10.53 -6.17
N ASN A 92 -23.72 -10.47 -7.41
CA ASN A 92 -22.88 -11.56 -7.88
C ASN A 92 -21.53 -11.47 -7.13
N ASP A 93 -20.88 -12.61 -6.89
CA ASP A 93 -19.50 -12.72 -6.40
C ASP A 93 -18.57 -11.77 -7.20
N ASP A 94 -18.93 -11.56 -8.47
CA ASP A 94 -18.34 -10.58 -9.39
C ASP A 94 -18.24 -9.13 -8.90
N VAL A 95 -18.88 -8.70 -7.80
CA VAL A 95 -18.57 -7.36 -7.24
C VAL A 95 -17.20 -7.37 -6.57
N ALA A 96 -16.84 -8.42 -5.85
CA ALA A 96 -15.53 -8.55 -5.24
C ALA A 96 -14.47 -8.90 -6.30
N THR A 97 -14.75 -9.85 -7.20
CA THR A 97 -13.89 -10.11 -8.37
C THR A 97 -13.80 -8.91 -9.33
N GLY A 98 -14.85 -8.09 -9.44
CA GLY A 98 -14.86 -6.89 -10.28
C GLY A 98 -14.18 -5.67 -9.65
N LEU A 99 -14.06 -5.64 -8.31
CA LEU A 99 -13.28 -4.64 -7.58
C LEU A 99 -11.81 -5.06 -7.44
N ALA A 100 -11.56 -6.36 -7.36
CA ALA A 100 -10.24 -6.97 -7.47
C ALA A 100 -9.64 -6.63 -8.84
N GLY A 101 -8.57 -5.82 -8.83
CA GLY A 101 -7.68 -5.69 -9.98
C GLY A 101 -6.45 -6.56 -9.78
N ASP A 102 -5.45 -6.40 -10.64
CA ASP A 102 -4.17 -7.11 -10.49
C ASP A 102 -3.57 -6.89 -9.09
N GLY A 103 -3.23 -7.98 -8.40
CA GLY A 103 -2.60 -7.93 -7.08
C GLY A 103 -3.56 -8.14 -5.91
N LEU A 104 -4.87 -8.22 -6.18
CA LEU A 104 -5.89 -8.52 -5.18
C LEU A 104 -6.72 -9.69 -5.68
N SER A 105 -6.81 -10.77 -4.89
CA SER A 105 -7.64 -11.92 -5.22
C SER A 105 -8.88 -11.95 -4.35
N ASP A 106 -10.02 -12.30 -4.94
CA ASP A 106 -11.24 -12.61 -4.21
C ASP A 106 -11.30 -14.13 -3.95
N THR A 107 -11.16 -14.52 -2.68
CA THR A 107 -11.46 -15.87 -2.25
C THR A 107 -12.53 -15.78 -1.17
N THR A 108 -13.75 -16.20 -1.52
CA THR A 108 -14.89 -16.33 -0.59
C THR A 108 -15.39 -15.01 0.02
N GLY A 109 -15.33 -13.90 -0.74
CA GLY A 109 -15.81 -12.59 -0.28
C GLY A 109 -14.82 -11.86 0.63
N VAL A 110 -13.56 -12.28 0.63
CA VAL A 110 -12.44 -11.58 1.26
C VAL A 110 -11.47 -11.15 0.16
N ILE A 111 -11.08 -9.88 0.19
CA ILE A 111 -10.03 -9.34 -0.68
C ILE A 111 -8.69 -9.63 0.00
N ASP A 112 -7.99 -10.63 -0.53
CA ASP A 112 -6.61 -10.96 -0.14
C ASP A 112 -5.60 -10.31 -1.09
N LEU A 113 -4.38 -10.10 -0.59
CA LEU A 113 -3.27 -9.66 -1.43
C LEU A 113 -2.69 -10.87 -2.17
N ASP A 114 -2.85 -10.93 -3.50
CA ASP A 114 -2.21 -11.94 -4.35
C ASP A 114 -1.13 -11.30 -5.23
N LEU A 115 0.10 -11.31 -4.71
CA LEU A 115 1.25 -10.76 -5.44
C LEU A 115 1.64 -11.58 -6.68
N ASN A 116 1.11 -12.80 -6.87
CA ASN A 116 1.45 -13.63 -8.02
C ASN A 116 0.73 -13.18 -9.29
N GLU A 117 -0.32 -12.37 -9.19
CA GLU A 117 -1.02 -11.77 -10.33
C GLU A 117 -0.28 -10.56 -10.91
N LEU A 118 0.63 -9.95 -10.14
CA LEU A 118 1.36 -8.77 -10.58
C LEU A 118 2.37 -9.10 -11.70
N THR A 119 2.45 -8.23 -12.70
CA THR A 119 3.46 -8.34 -13.75
C THR A 119 4.82 -7.84 -13.24
N ALA A 120 5.88 -8.58 -13.53
CA ALA A 120 7.24 -8.19 -13.17
C ALA A 120 7.67 -6.86 -13.82
N ALA A 121 8.35 -6.01 -13.06
CA ALA A 121 8.93 -4.75 -13.52
C ALA A 121 10.35 -4.58 -12.98
N VAL A 122 11.16 -3.75 -13.66
CA VAL A 122 12.47 -3.36 -13.14
C VAL A 122 12.26 -2.44 -11.93
N VAL A 123 12.97 -2.73 -10.86
CA VAL A 123 12.95 -1.93 -9.64
C VAL A 123 13.75 -0.65 -9.84
N ALA A 124 13.07 0.50 -9.82
CA ALA A 124 13.66 1.83 -9.82
C ALA A 124 13.84 2.32 -8.38
N VAL A 125 14.94 1.93 -7.74
CA VAL A 125 15.20 2.08 -6.29
C VAL A 125 14.97 3.47 -5.69
N ALA A 126 15.14 4.54 -6.47
CA ALA A 126 14.94 5.92 -6.02
C ALA A 126 13.48 6.41 -6.14
N ASN A 127 12.65 5.74 -6.92
CA ASN A 127 11.29 6.20 -7.27
C ASN A 127 10.20 5.21 -6.88
N ASP A 128 10.50 3.91 -6.92
CA ASP A 128 9.58 2.87 -6.50
C ASP A 128 9.38 2.94 -4.99
N SER A 129 8.15 2.68 -4.56
CA SER A 129 7.73 2.84 -3.17
C SER A 129 7.35 1.50 -2.55
N ILE A 130 7.73 1.29 -1.30
CA ILE A 130 7.23 0.21 -0.45
C ILE A 130 6.31 0.82 0.61
N ALA A 131 5.12 0.24 0.79
CA ALA A 131 4.20 0.66 1.84
C ALA A 131 4.62 0.07 3.20
N PHE A 132 4.47 0.85 4.26
CA PHE A 132 4.73 0.39 5.63
C PHE A 132 3.83 1.11 6.63
N ILE A 133 3.77 0.59 7.85
CA ILE A 133 3.11 1.25 8.98
C ILE A 133 4.15 2.03 9.75
N ASP A 134 4.01 3.35 9.75
CA ASP A 134 4.85 4.24 10.55
C ASP A 134 4.49 4.10 12.02
N SER A 135 5.49 3.80 12.85
CA SER A 135 5.32 3.59 14.28
C SER A 135 4.83 4.84 15.02
N ASP A 136 5.10 6.04 14.46
CA ASP A 136 4.55 7.28 14.99
C ASP A 136 3.11 7.48 14.51
N GLY A 137 2.18 6.85 15.23
CA GLY A 137 0.74 6.99 15.00
C GLY A 137 0.09 5.86 14.20
N ASN A 138 0.84 4.79 13.89
CA ASN A 138 0.33 3.60 13.20
C ASN A 138 -0.34 3.95 11.85
N VAL A 139 0.29 4.87 11.11
CA VAL A 139 -0.22 5.43 9.86
C VAL A 139 0.46 4.76 8.67
N SER A 140 -0.30 4.43 7.63
CA SER A 140 0.27 3.94 6.37
C SER A 140 1.10 5.03 5.70
N ARG A 141 2.38 4.75 5.49
CA ARG A 141 3.35 5.59 4.77
C ARG A 141 4.00 4.79 3.65
N LYS A 142 4.85 5.46 2.88
CA LYS A 142 5.63 4.85 1.81
C LYS A 142 7.09 5.27 1.97
N GLU A 143 8.00 4.37 1.67
CA GLU A 143 9.45 4.64 1.62
C GLU A 143 10.00 4.22 0.26
N SER A 144 11.08 4.85 -0.21
CA SER A 144 11.82 4.33 -1.37
C SER A 144 12.79 3.21 -0.95
N ILE A 145 13.23 2.39 -1.89
CA ILE A 145 14.24 1.35 -1.57
C ILE A 145 15.59 2.00 -1.24
N ALA A 146 15.92 3.13 -1.89
CA ALA A 146 17.13 3.89 -1.60
C ALA A 146 17.12 4.49 -0.17
N ASP A 147 15.97 4.99 0.28
CA ASP A 147 15.82 5.54 1.64
C ASP A 147 15.83 4.44 2.69
N LEU A 148 15.16 3.30 2.44
CA LEU A 148 15.25 2.12 3.31
C LEU A 148 16.70 1.63 3.43
N ALA A 149 17.43 1.53 2.30
CA ALA A 149 18.83 1.15 2.32
C ALA A 149 19.69 2.13 3.14
N THR A 150 19.41 3.43 3.03
CA THR A 150 20.08 4.47 3.84
C THR A 150 19.77 4.29 5.33
N ALA A 151 18.52 3.99 5.70
CA ALA A 151 18.15 3.71 7.08
C ALA A 151 18.79 2.42 7.63
N MET A 152 19.08 1.45 6.77
CA MET A 152 19.79 0.21 7.14
C MET A 152 21.32 0.36 7.20
N ALA A 153 21.88 1.38 6.54
CA ALA A 153 23.32 1.63 6.58
C ALA A 153 23.75 2.07 7.99
N GLY A 154 24.59 1.25 8.62
CA GLY A 154 25.24 1.53 9.89
C GLY A 154 26.69 1.94 9.71
N VAL A 155 27.44 1.98 10.82
CA VAL A 155 28.90 2.22 10.77
C VAL A 155 29.59 1.10 9.97
N GLY A 156 30.48 1.48 9.06
CA GLY A 156 31.23 0.54 8.21
C GLY A 156 30.43 -0.02 7.03
N ILE A 157 29.19 0.45 6.80
CA ILE A 157 28.38 0.14 5.63
C ILE A 157 27.88 1.44 5.03
N THR A 158 28.11 1.66 3.74
CA THR A 158 27.54 2.82 3.01
C THR A 158 26.40 2.36 2.11
N ALA A 159 25.29 3.10 2.14
CA ALA A 159 24.23 2.97 1.15
C ALA A 159 24.40 4.03 0.06
N THR A 160 24.40 3.62 -1.20
CA THR A 160 24.34 4.54 -2.34
C THR A 160 23.47 3.94 -3.42
N ALA A 161 22.49 4.71 -3.90
CA ALA A 161 21.53 4.28 -4.92
C ALA A 161 20.89 2.90 -4.61
N GLY A 162 20.45 2.69 -3.37
CA GLY A 162 19.82 1.44 -2.95
C GLY A 162 20.74 0.23 -2.79
N VAL A 163 22.07 0.41 -2.91
CA VAL A 163 23.06 -0.66 -2.72
C VAL A 163 23.79 -0.46 -1.40
N LEU A 164 23.86 -1.50 -0.58
CA LEU A 164 24.70 -1.56 0.61
C LEU A 164 26.09 -2.09 0.23
N ALA A 165 27.12 -1.33 0.55
CA ALA A 165 28.51 -1.74 0.40
C ALA A 165 29.21 -1.62 1.75
N ALA A 166 30.19 -2.50 2.01
CA ALA A 166 31.14 -2.21 3.07
C ALA A 166 31.82 -0.88 2.77
N ASP A 167 31.94 -0.03 3.77
CA ASP A 167 32.87 1.09 3.69
C ASP A 167 34.25 0.52 3.38
N ALA A 168 35.05 1.25 2.61
CA ALA A 168 36.37 0.77 2.31
C ALA A 168 37.10 0.55 3.65
N VAL A 169 37.54 -0.69 3.89
CA VAL A 169 38.46 -1.00 5.01
C VAL A 169 39.82 -0.31 4.80
N SER A 170 39.95 0.52 3.75
CA SER A 170 41.15 1.26 3.39
C SER A 170 41.58 2.32 4.40
N ASP A 171 40.72 2.74 5.34
CA ASP A 171 41.11 3.66 6.42
C ASP A 171 41.39 2.96 7.76
N ASN A 172 40.93 1.73 7.96
CA ASN A 172 41.20 0.96 9.20
C ASN A 172 42.28 -0.11 9.04
N ILE A 173 42.59 -0.51 7.81
CA ILE A 173 43.84 -1.17 7.44
C ILE A 173 44.51 -0.18 6.50
N ILE A 174 45.06 0.89 7.08
CA ILE A 174 46.00 1.73 6.34
C ILE A 174 47.06 0.77 5.81
N GLU A 175 47.30 0.75 4.50
CA GLU A 175 48.40 -0.05 3.94
C GLU A 175 49.73 0.24 4.66
N GLY A 176 49.85 1.36 5.37
CA GLY A 176 50.97 1.74 6.21
C GLY A 176 51.16 0.98 7.54
N ASP A 177 50.20 0.22 8.05
CA ASP A 177 50.32 -0.49 9.37
C ASP A 177 50.55 -2.03 9.24
N ILE A 178 50.76 -2.50 8.01
CA ILE A 178 51.21 -3.87 7.72
C ILE A 178 52.34 -3.81 6.68
N GLN A 179 53.31 -2.92 6.91
CA GLN A 179 54.50 -2.82 6.07
C GLN A 179 55.65 -3.63 6.69
N LEU A 180 56.46 -4.22 5.82
CA LEU A 180 57.75 -4.78 6.15
C LEU A 180 58.77 -4.12 5.25
N GLU A 181 59.65 -3.31 5.82
CA GLU A 181 60.76 -2.69 5.12
C GLU A 181 62.06 -3.44 5.41
N ASP A 182 62.87 -3.62 4.37
CA ASP A 182 64.19 -4.25 4.43
C ASP A 182 65.26 -3.18 4.17
N HIS A 183 66.00 -2.83 5.21
CA HIS A 183 67.06 -1.84 5.17
C HIS A 183 68.45 -2.49 5.25
N THR A 184 68.55 -3.80 5.13
CA THR A 184 69.80 -4.58 5.22
C THR A 184 70.89 -4.04 4.29
N ALA A 185 70.52 -3.64 3.07
CA ALA A 185 71.48 -3.11 2.09
C ALA A 185 72.10 -1.75 2.46
N THR A 186 71.52 -1.04 3.42
CA THR A 186 71.98 0.28 3.89
C THR A 186 72.79 0.21 5.19
N CYS A 187 72.89 -0.95 5.82
CA CYS A 187 73.74 -1.15 6.98
C CYS A 187 75.23 -1.08 6.58
N ASP A 188 76.01 -0.20 7.20
CA ASP A 188 77.42 0.02 6.82
C ASP A 188 78.38 0.31 8.00
N SER A 189 77.96 0.02 9.24
CA SER A 189 78.65 0.36 10.49
C SER A 189 78.83 1.88 10.73
N ALA A 190 78.23 2.75 9.92
CA ALA A 190 78.28 4.21 10.05
C ALA A 190 76.91 4.88 10.04
N GLU A 191 75.97 4.40 9.22
CA GLU A 191 74.61 4.89 9.09
C GLU A 191 73.81 4.57 10.35
N THR A 192 73.22 5.61 10.93
CA THR A 192 72.42 5.51 12.14
C THR A 192 70.97 5.87 11.89
N GLU A 193 70.64 6.55 10.78
CA GLU A 193 69.29 7.02 10.49
C GLU A 193 68.69 6.25 9.30
N PHE A 194 67.54 5.61 9.54
CA PHE A 194 66.80 4.87 8.54
C PHE A 194 65.41 5.50 8.41
N THR A 195 65.12 6.08 7.25
CA THR A 195 63.80 6.67 6.94
C THR A 195 62.85 5.58 6.43
N LEU A 196 61.66 5.54 7.02
CA LEU A 196 60.54 4.68 6.68
C LEU A 196 59.65 5.33 5.63
N SER A 197 58.90 4.53 4.87
CA SER A 197 57.99 5.07 3.84
C SER A 197 56.80 5.81 4.45
N ASN A 198 56.45 5.51 5.70
CA ASN A 198 55.36 6.16 6.45
C ASN A 198 55.70 6.23 7.94
N THR A 199 55.13 7.20 8.64
CA THR A 199 55.19 7.28 10.11
C THR A 199 54.43 6.12 10.76
N PRO A 200 55.08 5.27 11.58
CA PRO A 200 54.41 4.19 12.31
C PRO A 200 53.32 4.70 13.25
N LEU A 201 52.26 3.90 13.45
CA LEU A 201 51.29 4.16 14.50
C LEU A 201 51.92 3.89 15.88
N ALA A 202 51.39 4.57 16.90
CA ALA A 202 51.88 4.39 18.25
C ALA A 202 51.75 2.92 18.69
N ASN A 203 52.89 2.29 19.04
CA ASN A 203 53.02 0.88 19.44
C ASN A 203 52.80 -0.15 18.31
N SER A 204 52.86 0.22 17.02
CA SER A 204 52.85 -0.74 15.91
C SER A 204 54.25 -1.16 15.43
N LEU A 205 55.28 -0.35 15.75
CA LEU A 205 56.65 -0.57 15.31
C LEU A 205 57.35 -1.74 16.01
N ASP A 206 57.84 -2.69 15.22
CA ASP A 206 58.80 -3.71 15.60
C ASP A 206 60.05 -3.63 14.70
N VAL A 207 61.22 -3.41 15.31
CA VAL A 207 62.51 -3.38 14.63
C VAL A 207 63.29 -4.66 14.95
N TYR A 208 63.74 -5.38 13.93
CA TYR A 208 64.52 -6.60 14.06
C TYR A 208 65.91 -6.40 13.47
N LEU A 209 66.93 -6.64 14.28
CA LEU A 209 68.32 -6.70 13.86
C LEU A 209 68.81 -8.13 14.04
N ASN A 210 69.24 -8.79 12.96
CA ASN A 210 69.62 -10.21 12.95
C ASN A 210 68.54 -11.14 13.54
N GLY A 211 67.27 -10.81 13.31
CA GLY A 211 66.11 -11.53 13.84
C GLY A 211 65.80 -11.27 15.32
N MET A 212 66.59 -10.46 16.02
CA MET A 212 66.33 -10.05 17.41
C MET A 212 65.56 -8.73 17.45
N ARG A 213 64.41 -8.73 18.15
CA ARG A 213 63.61 -7.52 18.36
C ARG A 213 64.38 -6.52 19.22
N GLN A 214 64.52 -5.30 18.72
CA GLN A 214 65.23 -4.21 19.36
C GLN A 214 64.29 -3.39 20.26
N PRO A 215 64.73 -2.94 21.45
CA PRO A 215 63.96 -2.03 22.28
C PRO A 215 64.06 -0.58 21.78
N GLU A 216 62.91 0.10 21.75
CA GLU A 216 62.81 1.54 21.48
C GLU A 216 62.98 2.35 22.77
N GLY A 217 63.72 3.45 22.72
CA GLY A 217 63.80 4.42 23.81
C GLY A 217 65.11 5.20 23.87
N SER A 218 65.08 6.30 24.62
CA SER A 218 66.30 7.07 24.90
C SER A 218 67.29 6.24 25.70
N GLY A 219 68.40 5.84 25.09
CA GLY A 219 69.41 4.96 25.69
C GLY A 219 69.17 3.47 25.49
N GLU A 220 68.11 3.10 24.74
CA GLU A 220 67.88 1.75 24.24
C GLU A 220 68.53 1.59 22.85
N ALA A 221 68.18 0.54 22.10
CA ALA A 221 68.80 0.24 20.82
C ALA A 221 68.53 1.29 19.73
N PHE A 222 67.33 1.88 19.72
CA PHE A 222 66.96 2.94 18.77
C PHE A 222 65.92 3.91 19.35
N THR A 223 65.73 5.04 18.67
CA THR A 223 64.62 5.99 18.89
C THR A 223 63.87 6.24 17.58
N LEU A 224 62.55 6.46 17.65
CA LEU A 224 61.74 6.88 16.51
C LEU A 224 61.40 8.38 16.60
N ALA A 225 61.54 9.11 15.49
CA ALA A 225 61.08 10.48 15.35
C ALA A 225 60.38 10.66 13.99
N GLY A 226 59.05 10.72 13.98
CA GLY A 226 58.29 10.73 12.73
C GLY A 226 58.45 9.39 12.00
N ASP A 227 58.96 9.46 10.77
CA ASP A 227 59.29 8.32 9.92
C ASP A 227 60.78 7.93 9.99
N VAL A 228 61.57 8.51 10.89
CA VAL A 228 63.01 8.21 10.98
C VAL A 228 63.32 7.40 12.24
N ILE A 229 63.94 6.24 12.04
CA ILE A 229 64.56 5.44 13.10
C ILE A 229 66.01 5.86 13.24
N THR A 230 66.44 6.17 14.46
CA THR A 230 67.85 6.46 14.78
C THR A 230 68.39 5.39 15.71
N PHE A 231 69.33 4.58 15.24
CA PHE A 231 70.03 3.59 16.07
C PHE A 231 71.08 4.24 16.96
N ALA A 232 71.20 3.77 18.21
CA ALA A 232 72.24 4.20 19.14
C ALA A 232 73.65 3.73 18.73
N THR A 233 73.73 2.63 17.96
CA THR A 233 74.95 2.12 17.34
C THR A 233 74.58 1.64 15.95
N ALA A 234 75.29 2.12 14.93
CA ALA A 234 75.04 1.77 13.54
C ALA A 234 75.11 0.24 13.34
N PRO A 235 74.09 -0.38 12.71
CA PRO A 235 74.15 -1.77 12.27
C PRO A 235 75.37 -2.06 11.38
N ASP A 236 75.97 -3.25 11.53
CA ASP A 236 77.14 -3.64 10.75
C ASP A 236 76.79 -4.04 9.32
N THR A 237 77.76 -3.95 8.40
CA THR A 237 77.61 -4.34 6.97
C THR A 237 77.07 -5.75 6.70
N THR A 238 77.08 -6.64 7.69
CA THR A 238 76.59 -8.02 7.59
C THR A 238 75.29 -8.25 8.35
N ASP A 239 74.75 -7.24 9.01
CA ASP A 239 73.54 -7.37 9.80
C ASP A 239 72.29 -7.31 8.90
N ASP A 240 71.30 -8.14 9.23
CA ASP A 240 69.98 -8.10 8.60
C ASP A 240 69.08 -7.13 9.39
N LEU A 241 68.58 -6.06 8.74
CA LEU A 241 67.70 -5.07 9.35
C LEU A 241 66.32 -5.10 8.69
N TYR A 242 65.33 -5.55 9.46
CA TYR A 242 63.93 -5.60 9.05
C TYR A 242 63.07 -4.78 9.99
N ILE A 243 62.20 -3.95 9.44
CA ILE A 243 61.33 -3.06 10.21
C ILE A 243 59.88 -3.34 9.80
N ARG A 244 59.04 -3.67 10.78
CA ARG A 244 57.61 -3.92 10.60
C ARG A 244 56.81 -2.89 11.37
N TYR A 245 55.80 -2.32 10.74
CA TYR A 245 54.88 -1.41 11.40
C TYR A 245 53.55 -1.33 10.68
#